data_AF-A0A2N9GS65-F1
#
_entry.id   AF-A0A2N9GS65-F1
#
_cell.length_a   1.000
_cell.length_b   1.000
_cell.length_c   1.000
_cell.angle_alpha   90.00
_cell.angle_beta   90.00
_cell.angle_gamma   90.00
#
_symmetry.space_group_name_H-M   'P 1'
#
loop_
_entity.id
_entity.type
_entity.pdbx_description
1 polymer ?
#
loop_
_entity_poly.entity_id
_entity_poly.type
_entity_poly.pdbx_seq_one_letter_code
_entity_poly.pdbx_strand_id
1 'polypeptide(L)'
;MAVGLIQMDTLAVLRPSPKESITKAAISPALVKQLREDTGAGMMDCKKALSETGGDIVKAQEFLRKKGLASAEKKASRATAEGRIGSYFHDSRIGVLVEVNCETDFVSRGEFFRELVDDLAMQVAECPQV
;
A
#
# COMPACT_ATOMS: atom_id res chain seq x y z
N MET A 1 24.84 -5.76 -68.20
CA MET A 1 25.04 -5.09 -66.90
C MET A 1 24.04 -3.93 -66.85
N ALA A 2 22.86 -4.11 -66.22
CA ALA A 2 22.55 -3.67 -64.86
C ALA A 2 22.55 -2.12 -64.77
N VAL A 3 21.54 -1.33 -64.36
CA VAL A 3 20.29 -1.44 -63.57
C VAL A 3 19.52 -0.13 -63.91
N GLY A 4 18.22 -0.09 -64.23
CA GLY A 4 17.08 -0.14 -63.30
C GLY A 4 16.88 1.19 -62.52
N LEU A 5 16.20 2.18 -63.12
CA LEU A 5 15.67 3.37 -62.42
C LEU A 5 14.15 3.42 -62.62
N ILE A 6 13.40 3.12 -61.57
CA ILE A 6 11.98 3.43 -61.46
C ILE A 6 11.79 4.17 -60.14
N GLN A 7 11.19 5.34 -60.26
CA GLN A 7 10.93 6.30 -59.20
C GLN A 7 9.74 5.89 -58.32
N MET A 8 9.81 6.40 -57.08
CA MET A 8 8.72 6.82 -56.20
C MET A 8 7.81 5.74 -55.61
N ASP A 9 7.97 5.48 -54.31
CA ASP A 9 6.79 5.53 -53.45
C ASP A 9 7.09 5.80 -51.95
N THR A 10 6.29 6.75 -51.44
CA THR A 10 5.74 6.85 -50.08
C THR A 10 6.66 7.01 -48.85
N LEU A 11 6.61 8.23 -48.27
CA LEU A 11 6.54 8.56 -46.83
C LEU A 11 6.66 7.37 -45.85
N ALA A 12 7.88 7.07 -45.39
CA ALA A 12 8.11 6.26 -44.20
C ALA A 12 8.50 7.17 -43.02
N VAL A 13 7.45 7.57 -42.30
CA VAL A 13 7.41 8.12 -40.94
C VAL A 13 8.67 7.82 -40.11
N LEU A 14 9.35 8.87 -39.69
CA LEU A 14 10.31 8.87 -38.59
C LEU A 14 9.55 8.45 -37.31
N ARG A 15 9.48 7.15 -37.02
CA ARG A 15 8.94 6.66 -35.74
C ARG A 15 10.00 6.91 -34.67
N PRO A 16 9.68 7.61 -33.56
CA PRO A 16 10.61 7.71 -32.45
C PRO A 16 10.87 6.32 -31.88
N SER A 17 12.13 6.09 -31.52
CA SER A 17 12.65 4.93 -30.81
C SER A 17 11.64 4.34 -29.82
N PRO A 18 11.45 3.01 -29.75
CA PRO A 18 10.72 2.41 -28.66
C PRO A 18 11.41 2.84 -27.37
N LYS A 19 10.73 3.63 -26.54
CA LYS A 19 11.14 3.78 -25.15
C LYS A 19 11.20 2.37 -24.60
N GLU A 20 12.40 1.90 -24.28
CA GLU A 20 12.64 0.63 -23.62
C GLU A 20 11.79 0.61 -22.34
N SER A 21 10.64 -0.03 -22.45
CA SER A 21 9.83 -0.47 -21.33
C SER A 21 10.68 -1.49 -20.61
N ILE A 22 11.40 -1.05 -19.58
CA ILE A 22 12.13 -1.91 -18.65
C ILE A 22 11.18 -3.05 -18.26
N THR A 23 11.57 -4.23 -18.73
CA THR A 23 11.02 -5.56 -18.52
C THR A 23 9.95 -5.67 -17.43
N LYS A 24 8.70 -5.94 -17.84
CA LYS A 24 7.75 -6.68 -17.01
C LYS A 24 8.40 -8.04 -16.70
N ALA A 25 9.15 -8.13 -15.60
CA ALA A 25 9.46 -9.41 -15.00
C ALA A 25 8.13 -10.14 -14.84
N ALA A 26 8.03 -11.37 -15.34
CA ALA A 26 6.87 -12.20 -15.11
C ALA A 26 6.82 -12.53 -13.61
N ILE A 27 6.24 -11.64 -12.81
CA ILE A 27 6.10 -11.82 -11.37
C ILE A 27 5.24 -13.06 -11.14
N SER A 28 5.80 -14.04 -10.44
CA SER A 28 5.09 -15.28 -10.11
C SER A 28 3.83 -14.97 -9.30
N PRO A 29 2.65 -15.51 -9.67
CA PRO A 29 1.44 -15.38 -8.87
C PRO A 29 1.61 -15.85 -7.42
N ALA A 30 2.47 -16.86 -7.18
CA ALA A 30 2.77 -17.35 -5.84
C ALA A 30 3.48 -16.29 -4.99
N LEU A 31 4.42 -15.54 -5.57
CA LEU A 31 5.12 -14.43 -4.87
C LEU A 31 4.15 -13.31 -4.52
N VAL A 32 3.22 -12.97 -5.42
CA VAL A 32 2.19 -11.96 -5.13
C VAL A 32 1.28 -12.41 -3.99
N LYS A 33 0.90 -13.69 -3.98
CA LYS A 33 0.09 -14.28 -2.91
C LYS A 33 0.83 -14.22 -1.57
N GLN A 34 2.08 -14.66 -1.52
CA GLN A 34 2.91 -14.61 -0.32
C GLN A 34 3.01 -13.18 0.23
N LEU A 35 3.38 -12.21 -0.61
CA LEU A 35 3.49 -10.82 -0.16
C LEU A 35 2.16 -10.26 0.37
N ARG A 36 1.03 -10.65 -0.24
CA ARG A 36 -0.30 -10.26 0.24
C ARG A 36 -0.63 -10.88 1.60
N GLU A 37 -0.27 -12.14 1.82
CA GLU A 37 -0.49 -12.82 3.10
C GLU A 37 0.36 -12.18 4.21
N ASP A 38 1.60 -11.82 3.90
CA ASP A 38 2.51 -11.19 4.87
C ASP A 38 2.13 -9.74 5.22
N THR A 39 1.57 -8.98 4.26
CA THR A 39 1.35 -7.53 4.43
C THR A 39 -0.11 -7.12 4.53
N GLY A 40 -1.05 -7.98 4.13
CA GLY A 40 -2.47 -7.63 3.99
C GLY A 40 -2.78 -6.62 2.88
N ALA A 41 -1.79 -6.20 2.08
CA ALA A 41 -1.98 -5.18 1.05
C ALA A 41 -2.84 -5.66 -0.13
N GLY A 42 -3.39 -4.71 -0.90
CA GLY A 42 -4.19 -5.02 -2.08
C GLY A 42 -3.39 -5.82 -3.14
N MET A 43 -4.07 -6.75 -3.83
CA MET A 43 -3.43 -7.66 -4.81
C MET A 43 -2.63 -6.90 -5.88
N MET A 44 -3.20 -5.81 -6.40
CA MET A 44 -2.53 -4.98 -7.42
C MET A 44 -1.35 -4.20 -6.87
N ASP A 45 -1.40 -3.82 -5.60
CA ASP A 45 -0.31 -3.09 -4.96
C ASP A 45 0.87 -4.03 -4.69
N CYS A 46 0.60 -5.27 -4.25
CA CYS A 46 1.62 -6.32 -4.12
C CYS A 46 2.29 -6.61 -5.46
N LYS A 47 1.51 -6.77 -6.54
CA LYS A 47 2.06 -7.00 -7.89
C LYS A 47 2.92 -5.84 -8.37
N LYS A 48 2.48 -4.59 -8.15
CA LYS A 48 3.26 -3.39 -8.51
C LYS A 48 4.55 -3.30 -7.69
N ALA A 49 4.46 -3.49 -6.37
CA ALA A 49 5.62 -3.48 -5.49
C ALA A 49 6.67 -4.50 -5.93
N LEU A 50 6.26 -5.74 -6.24
CA LEU A 50 7.16 -6.77 -6.76
C LEU A 50 7.73 -6.43 -8.14
N SER A 51 6.94 -5.77 -9.00
CA SER A 51 7.42 -5.33 -10.32
C SER A 51 8.48 -4.23 -10.22
N GLU A 52 8.31 -3.29 -9.28
CA GLU A 52 9.25 -2.18 -9.06
C GLU A 52 10.52 -2.60 -8.31
N THR A 53 10.46 -3.70 -7.57
CA THR A 53 11.57 -4.22 -6.76
C THR A 53 12.26 -5.44 -7.38
N GLY A 54 11.85 -5.85 -8.59
CA GLY A 54 12.43 -6.99 -9.29
C GLY A 54 12.12 -8.35 -8.66
N GLY A 55 11.02 -8.45 -7.89
CA GLY A 55 10.60 -9.67 -7.20
C GLY A 55 11.22 -9.89 -5.82
N ASP A 56 11.95 -8.91 -5.29
CA ASP A 56 12.52 -8.94 -3.94
C ASP A 56 11.45 -8.65 -2.88
N ILE A 57 11.10 -9.65 -2.07
CA ILE A 57 10.04 -9.56 -1.05
C ILE A 57 10.34 -8.50 0.00
N VAL A 58 11.58 -8.41 0.49
CA VAL A 58 11.94 -7.49 1.58
C VAL A 58 11.83 -6.04 1.08
N LYS A 59 12.36 -5.78 -0.12
CA LYS A 59 12.22 -4.45 -0.75
C LYS A 59 10.77 -4.14 -1.09
N ALA A 60 9.99 -5.13 -1.52
CA ALA A 60 8.56 -4.94 -1.81
C ALA A 60 7.76 -4.60 -0.54
N GLN A 61 8.07 -5.21 0.60
CA GLN A 61 7.48 -4.84 1.89
C GLN A 61 7.82 -3.40 2.28
N GLU A 62 9.07 -2.99 2.15
CA GLU A 62 9.47 -1.61 2.44
C GLU A 62 8.79 -0.60 1.50
N PHE A 63 8.67 -0.96 0.22
CA PHE A 63 7.95 -0.18 -0.78
C PHE A 63 6.47 -0.01 -0.40
N LEU A 64 5.80 -1.10 -0.04
CA LEU A 64 4.41 -1.08 0.41
C LEU A 64 4.23 -0.25 1.68
N ARG A 65 5.17 -0.32 2.62
CA ARG A 65 5.15 0.50 3.84
C ARG A 65 5.21 2.00 3.53
N LYS A 66 6.16 2.42 2.68
CA LYS A 66 6.30 3.82 2.24
C LYS A 66 5.05 4.31 1.50
N LYS A 67 4.51 3.48 0.61
CA LYS A 67 3.26 3.77 -0.11
C LYS A 67 2.05 3.85 0.82
N GLY A 68 1.99 3.00 1.84
CA GLY A 68 0.94 3.01 2.86
C GLY A 68 0.88 4.34 3.60
N LEU A 69 2.04 4.87 4.01
CA LEU A 69 2.15 6.18 4.65
C LEU A 69 1.61 7.31 3.75
N ALA A 70 2.04 7.34 2.49
CA ALA A 70 1.53 8.32 1.52
C ALA A 70 0.02 8.18 1.25
N SER A 71 -0.51 6.95 1.30
CA SER A 71 -1.95 6.75 1.19
C SER A 71 -2.71 7.19 2.44
N ALA A 72 -2.13 7.03 3.63
CA ALA A 72 -2.75 7.46 4.88
C ALA A 72 -2.86 8.99 4.92
N GLU A 73 -1.80 9.70 4.53
CA GLU A 73 -1.79 11.16 4.43
C GLU A 73 -2.90 11.69 3.50
N LYS A 74 -3.08 11.06 2.33
CA LYS A 74 -4.17 11.40 1.41
C LYS A 74 -5.58 11.13 1.95
N LYS A 75 -5.70 10.23 2.93
CA LYS A 75 -6.98 9.89 3.56
C LYS A 75 -7.27 10.74 4.81
N ALA A 76 -6.25 11.41 5.37
CA ALA A 76 -6.38 12.18 6.61
C ALA A 76 -7.41 13.32 6.53
N SER A 77 -7.66 13.87 5.34
CA SER A 77 -8.65 14.93 5.13
C SER A 77 -10.09 14.43 5.00
N ARG A 78 -10.33 13.12 5.05
CA ARG A 78 -11.68 12.55 4.95
C ARG A 78 -12.40 12.67 6.28
N ALA A 79 -13.70 12.94 6.23
CA ALA A 79 -14.53 12.94 7.42
C ALA A 79 -14.65 11.50 7.97
N THR A 80 -14.49 11.36 9.29
CA THR A 80 -14.67 10.11 10.03
C THR A 80 -15.70 10.34 11.13
N ALA A 81 -16.92 9.85 10.92
CA ALA A 81 -18.05 10.06 11.85
C ALA A 81 -18.32 8.83 12.72
N GLU A 82 -17.73 7.68 12.38
CA GLU A 82 -17.86 6.43 13.12
C GLU A 82 -16.58 6.17 13.91
N GLY A 83 -16.60 5.21 14.84
CA GLY A 83 -15.42 4.90 15.63
C GLY A 83 -15.68 3.95 16.79
N ARG A 84 -14.68 3.83 17.66
CA ARG A 84 -14.76 3.07 18.91
C ARG A 84 -14.06 3.83 20.03
N ILE A 85 -14.67 3.80 21.22
CA ILE A 85 -14.03 4.23 22.47
C ILE A 85 -13.44 2.99 23.15
N GLY A 86 -12.14 3.01 23.41
CA GLY A 86 -11.44 2.04 24.24
C GLY A 86 -11.13 2.60 25.62
N SER A 87 -11.04 1.70 26.60
CA SER A 87 -10.70 2.05 27.97
C SER A 87 -9.69 1.06 28.53
N TYR A 88 -8.65 1.57 29.19
CA TYR A 88 -7.66 0.74 29.89
C TYR A 88 -7.43 1.27 31.30
N PHE A 89 -7.26 0.36 32.25
CA PHE A 89 -6.99 0.68 33.66
C PHE A 89 -5.72 -0.03 34.10
N HIS A 90 -4.73 0.75 34.57
CA HIS A 90 -3.50 0.24 35.14
C HIS A 90 -3.54 0.36 36.67
N ASP A 91 -3.50 -0.78 37.36
CA ASP A 91 -3.42 -0.90 38.83
C ASP A 91 -4.44 -0.05 39.61
N SER A 92 -5.63 0.20 39.04
CA SER A 92 -6.67 1.08 39.64
C SER A 92 -6.18 2.50 39.98
N ARG A 93 -5.04 2.93 39.44
CA ARG A 93 -4.42 4.25 39.68
C ARG A 93 -4.48 5.14 38.44
N ILE A 94 -4.35 4.53 37.26
CA ILE A 94 -4.36 5.24 35.97
C ILE A 94 -5.49 4.66 35.14
N GLY A 95 -6.38 5.54 34.69
CA GLY A 95 -7.45 5.20 33.75
C GLY A 95 -7.24 5.99 32.46
N VAL A 96 -7.28 5.30 31.33
CA VAL A 96 -7.15 5.88 29.99
C VAL A 96 -8.43 5.61 29.21
N LEU A 97 -8.91 6.64 28.51
CA LEU A 97 -9.95 6.54 27.49
C LEU A 97 -9.36 7.04 26.17
N VAL A 98 -9.54 6.26 25.11
CA VAL A 98 -9.10 6.62 23.75
C VAL A 98 -10.30 6.52 22.81
N GLU A 99 -10.54 7.56 22.02
CA GLU A 99 -11.47 7.53 20.88
C GLU A 99 -10.65 7.34 19.61
N VAL A 100 -11.00 6.32 18.82
CA VAL A 100 -10.41 6.08 17.50
C VAL A 100 -11.52 6.05 16.46
N ASN A 101 -11.47 7.01 15.54
CA ASN A 101 -12.50 7.24 14.53
C ASN A 101 -12.14 6.54 13.21
N CYS A 102 -13.18 6.13 12.47
CA CYS A 102 -13.09 5.52 11.16
C CYS A 102 -14.23 6.02 10.24
N GLU A 103 -14.14 5.71 8.95
CA GLU A 103 -15.12 6.17 7.96
C GLU A 103 -16.47 5.45 8.09
N THR A 104 -16.47 4.16 8.46
CA THR A 104 -17.68 3.31 8.48
C THR A 104 -17.76 2.44 9.73
N ASP A 105 -18.99 2.08 10.12
CA ASP A 105 -19.28 1.27 11.32
C ASP A 105 -18.82 -0.19 11.19
N PHE A 106 -18.77 -0.73 9.96
CA PHE A 106 -18.24 -2.06 9.71
C PHE A 106 -16.78 -2.20 10.14
N VAL A 107 -15.99 -1.12 10.01
CA VAL A 107 -14.58 -1.12 10.45
C VAL A 107 -14.49 -1.10 11.97
N SER A 108 -15.27 -0.25 12.66
CA SER A 108 -15.21 -0.12 14.13
C SER A 108 -15.66 -1.38 14.89
N ARG A 109 -16.43 -2.24 14.24
CA ARG A 109 -16.89 -3.54 14.79
C ARG A 109 -15.94 -4.70 14.50
N GLY A 110 -14.92 -4.52 13.66
CA GLY A 110 -13.95 -5.56 13.31
C GLY A 110 -12.99 -5.87 14.46
N GLU A 111 -12.57 -7.13 14.57
CA GLU A 111 -11.67 -7.58 15.66
C GLU A 111 -10.32 -6.87 15.62
N PHE A 112 -9.71 -6.73 14.44
CA PHE A 112 -8.45 -5.99 14.28
C PHE A 112 -8.56 -4.52 14.71
N PHE A 113 -9.70 -3.87 14.50
CA PHE A 113 -9.89 -2.49 14.93
C PHE A 113 -10.05 -2.41 16.45
N ARG A 114 -10.81 -3.34 17.05
CA ARG A 114 -10.93 -3.46 18.51
C ARG A 114 -9.57 -3.66 19.16
N GLU A 115 -8.79 -4.63 18.69
CA GLU A 115 -7.44 -4.92 19.20
C GLU A 115 -6.53 -3.69 19.09
N LEU A 116 -6.54 -2.99 17.96
CA LEU A 116 -5.79 -1.75 17.80
C LEU A 116 -6.16 -0.69 18.86
N VAL A 117 -7.45 -0.46 19.11
CA VAL A 117 -7.89 0.53 20.10
C VAL A 117 -7.46 0.13 21.52
N ASP A 118 -7.55 -1.15 21.85
CA ASP A 118 -7.15 -1.68 23.15
C ASP A 118 -5.63 -1.55 23.36
N ASP A 119 -4.83 -1.89 22.35
CA ASP A 119 -3.36 -1.73 22.34
C ASP A 119 -2.94 -0.27 22.49
N LEU A 120 -3.62 0.65 21.78
CA LEU A 120 -3.38 2.09 21.91
C LEU A 120 -3.67 2.59 23.33
N ALA A 121 -4.79 2.15 23.94
CA ALA A 121 -5.13 2.55 25.30
C ALA A 121 -4.11 2.05 26.33
N MET A 122 -3.60 0.83 26.17
CA MET A 122 -2.51 0.29 26.99
C MET A 122 -1.21 1.09 26.78
N GLN A 123 -0.83 1.35 25.54
CA GLN A 123 0.40 2.07 25.21
C GLN A 123 0.45 3.48 25.80
N VAL A 124 -0.69 4.19 25.80
CA VAL A 124 -0.83 5.51 26.43
C VAL A 124 -0.67 5.43 27.95
N ALA A 125 -1.18 4.38 28.59
CA ALA A 125 -1.02 4.19 30.02
C ALA A 125 0.44 3.90 30.42
N GLU A 126 1.18 3.16 29.58
CA GLU A 126 2.58 2.83 29.81
C GLU A 126 3.54 3.98 29.49
N CYS A 127 3.18 4.84 28.53
CA CYS A 127 3.96 6.02 28.15
C CYS A 127 3.15 7.31 28.33
N PRO A 128 3.01 7.84 29.56
CA PRO A 128 2.21 9.03 29.81
C PRO A 128 2.81 10.35 29.26
N GLN A 129 3.92 10.31 28.51
CA GLN A 129 4.61 11.48 27.95
C GLN A 129 4.49 11.65 26.43
N VAL A 130 3.65 10.85 25.73
CA VAL A 130 3.39 11.05 24.29
C VAL A 130 2.47 12.23 24.00
#